data_AF-A0AAF0Q7P4-F1
#
_entry.id   AF-A0AAF0Q7P4-F1
#
_cell.length_a   1.000
_cell.length_b   1.000
_cell.length_c   1.000
_cell.angle_alpha   90.00
_cell.angle_beta   90.00
_cell.angle_gamma   90.00
#
_symmetry.space_group_name_H-M   'P 1'
#
loop_
_entity.id
_entity.type
_entity.pdbx_description
1 polymer ?
#
loop_
_entity_poly.entity_id
_entity_poly.type
_entity_poly.pdbx_seq_one_letter_code
_entity_poly.pdbx_strand_id
1 'polypeptide(L)'
;MDGEIKNIKKWNILYPVYINSKKTIAEGRRICVTKACACLTCTEISDCCNFLKIPCAIEFDKTYPQDFMQRGRVRVLLKREDETPYNPVIP
;
A
#
# COMPACT_ATOMS: atom_id res chain seq x y z
N MET A 1 3.58 22.08 -16.87
CA MET A 1 3.36 21.79 -15.44
C MET A 1 4.20 20.57 -15.13
N ASP A 2 5.47 20.81 -14.86
CA ASP A 2 6.44 19.79 -14.50
C ASP A 2 6.04 19.24 -13.14
N GLY A 3 5.27 18.15 -13.15
CA GLY A 3 4.97 17.39 -11.96
C GLY A 3 6.30 16.86 -11.44
N GLU A 4 6.81 17.48 -10.36
CA GLU A 4 7.93 16.93 -9.60
C GLU A 4 7.70 15.43 -9.45
N ILE A 5 8.57 14.63 -10.05
CA ILE A 5 8.58 13.19 -9.84
C ILE A 5 9.00 13.03 -8.38
N LYS A 6 8.00 13.00 -7.49
CA LYS A 6 8.22 12.79 -6.06
C LYS A 6 9.05 11.52 -5.93
N ASN A 7 10.17 11.62 -5.21
CA ASN A 7 11.02 10.46 -4.98
C ASN A 7 10.31 9.46 -4.05
N ILE A 8 9.48 8.60 -4.64
CA ILE A 8 8.66 7.61 -3.93
C ILE A 8 9.48 6.45 -3.34
N LYS A 9 10.81 6.41 -3.55
CA LYS A 9 11.66 5.31 -3.08
C LYS A 9 11.63 5.16 -1.57
N LYS A 10 11.48 6.28 -0.85
CA LYS A 10 11.40 6.35 0.62
C LYS A 10 9.99 6.11 1.17
N TRP A 11 8.96 6.06 0.32
CA TRP A 11 7.57 5.88 0.76
C TRP A 11 7.35 4.46 1.27
N ASN A 12 6.41 4.32 2.21
CA ASN A 12 6.05 3.04 2.80
C ASN A 12 5.53 2.09 1.72
N ILE A 13 5.86 0.81 1.86
CA ILE A 13 5.47 -0.23 0.91
C ILE A 13 4.25 -0.98 1.44
N LEU A 14 3.24 -1.10 0.59
CA LEU A 14 2.06 -1.93 0.81
C LEU A 14 1.89 -2.90 -0.36
N TYR A 15 2.04 -4.20 -0.09
CA TYR A 15 1.63 -5.24 -1.02
C TYR A 15 0.21 -5.70 -0.69
N PRO A 16 -0.63 -6.02 -1.69
CA PRO A 16 -2.00 -6.49 -1.42
C PRO A 16 -2.06 -7.74 -0.52
N VAL A 17 -1.05 -8.63 -0.61
CA VAL A 17 -0.94 -9.83 0.23
C VAL A 17 -0.98 -9.52 1.73
N TYR A 18 -0.51 -8.34 2.16
CA TYR A 18 -0.43 -7.97 3.58
C TYR A 18 -1.80 -7.91 4.25
N ILE A 19 -2.84 -7.65 3.49
CA ILE A 19 -4.22 -7.50 3.97
C ILE A 19 -5.17 -8.49 3.31
N ASN A 20 -4.63 -9.56 2.70
CA ASN A 20 -5.40 -10.60 2.05
C ASN A 20 -5.88 -11.66 3.07
N SER A 21 -7.20 -11.79 3.24
CA SER A 21 -7.79 -12.74 4.20
C SER A 21 -7.59 -14.20 3.82
N LYS A 22 -7.35 -14.50 2.53
CA LYS A 22 -7.11 -15.86 2.03
C LYS A 22 -5.67 -16.34 2.25
N LYS A 23 -4.78 -15.47 2.74
CA LYS A 23 -3.37 -15.78 2.98
C LYS A 23 -3.10 -15.93 4.47
N THR A 24 -2.21 -16.84 4.82
CA THR A 24 -1.70 -17.02 6.18
C THR A 24 -0.64 -15.96 6.52
N ILE A 25 -0.27 -15.88 7.80
CA ILE A 25 0.84 -14.99 8.23
C ILE A 25 2.15 -15.44 7.58
N ALA A 26 2.37 -16.76 7.48
CA ALA A 26 3.56 -17.33 6.85
C ALA A 26 3.66 -17.00 5.35
N GLU A 27 2.53 -16.78 4.68
CA GLU A 27 2.46 -16.37 3.27
C GLU A 27 2.51 -14.84 3.07
N GLY A 28 2.61 -14.07 4.14
CA GLY A 28 2.81 -12.62 4.09
C GLY A 28 1.66 -11.76 4.62
N ARG A 29 0.53 -12.33 5.06
CA ARG A 29 -0.53 -11.53 5.72
C ARG A 29 0.04 -10.89 7.00
N ARG A 30 -0.23 -9.58 7.18
CA ARG A 30 0.27 -8.78 8.32
C ARG A 30 -0.79 -8.37 9.33
N ILE A 31 -2.08 -8.55 9.02
CA ILE A 31 -3.21 -8.17 9.89
C ILE A 31 -4.06 -9.38 10.26
N CYS A 32 -4.87 -9.29 11.33
CA CYS A 32 -5.82 -10.34 11.71
C CYS A 32 -6.81 -10.67 10.58
N VAL A 33 -7.17 -11.94 10.43
CA VAL A 33 -8.06 -12.41 9.35
C VAL A 33 -9.43 -11.72 9.37
N THR A 34 -9.95 -11.39 10.55
CA THR A 34 -11.24 -10.71 10.73
C THR A 34 -11.26 -9.26 10.22
N LYS A 35 -10.09 -8.64 10.04
CA LYS A 35 -9.94 -7.29 9.49
C LYS A 35 -9.42 -7.29 8.05
N ALA A 36 -9.13 -8.46 7.50
CA ALA A 36 -8.55 -8.62 6.18
C ALA A 36 -9.64 -8.74 5.11
N CYS A 37 -9.30 -8.39 3.87
CA CYS A 37 -10.20 -8.43 2.72
C CYS A 37 -9.74 -9.52 1.73
N ALA A 38 -10.68 -10.19 1.06
CA ALA A 38 -10.35 -11.15 0.00
C ALA A 38 -10.14 -10.42 -1.33
N CYS A 39 -9.31 -11.00 -2.21
CA CYS A 39 -9.19 -10.58 -3.61
C CYS A 39 -8.82 -9.10 -3.84
N LEU A 40 -8.02 -8.51 -2.95
CA LEU A 40 -7.66 -7.10 -3.05
C LEU A 40 -6.67 -6.81 -4.18
N THR A 41 -6.96 -5.77 -4.96
CA THR A 41 -6.12 -5.25 -6.03
C THR A 41 -5.34 -4.00 -5.62
N CYS A 42 -4.24 -3.70 -6.30
CA CYS A 42 -3.48 -2.46 -6.03
C CYS A 42 -4.30 -1.20 -6.33
N THR A 43 -5.22 -1.27 -7.28
CA THR A 43 -6.10 -0.16 -7.64
C THR A 43 -7.05 0.17 -6.49
N GLU A 44 -7.72 -0.84 -5.90
CA GLU A 44 -8.60 -0.62 -4.75
C GLU A 44 -7.86 -0.05 -3.53
N ILE A 45 -6.61 -0.47 -3.31
CA ILE A 45 -5.75 0.11 -2.27
C ILE A 45 -5.50 1.60 -2.58
N SER A 46 -5.18 1.94 -3.83
CA SER A 46 -4.96 3.32 -4.26
C SER A 46 -6.22 4.16 -4.10
N ASP A 47 -7.39 3.63 -4.45
CA ASP A 47 -8.69 4.29 -4.28
C ASP A 47 -8.97 4.58 -2.80
N CYS A 48 -8.72 3.62 -1.92
CA CYS A 48 -8.81 3.83 -0.47
C CYS A 48 -7.83 4.92 0.01
N CYS A 49 -6.58 4.91 -0.45
CA CYS A 49 -5.60 5.96 -0.11
C CYS A 49 -6.07 7.34 -0.59
N ASN A 50 -6.61 7.44 -1.80
CA ASN A 50 -7.15 8.67 -2.36
C ASN A 50 -8.35 9.19 -1.56
N PHE A 51 -9.25 8.29 -1.14
CA PHE A 51 -10.36 8.61 -0.24
C PHE A 51 -9.86 9.15 1.10
N LEU A 52 -8.85 8.50 1.69
CA LEU A 52 -8.22 8.88 2.95
C LEU A 52 -7.27 10.09 2.82
N LYS A 53 -7.16 10.70 1.63
CA LYS A 53 -6.27 11.83 1.34
C LYS A 53 -4.78 11.56 1.66
N ILE A 54 -4.37 10.31 1.50
CA ILE A 54 -2.97 9.87 1.63
C ILE A 54 -2.35 9.80 0.23
N PRO A 55 -1.23 10.51 -0.03
CA PRO A 55 -0.52 10.38 -1.30
C PRO A 55 -0.06 8.94 -1.52
N CYS A 56 -0.37 8.39 -2.69
CA CYS A 56 0.03 7.05 -3.07
C CYS A 56 0.49 6.96 -4.53
N ALA A 57 1.26 5.93 -4.86
CA ALA A 57 1.69 5.60 -6.22
C ALA A 57 1.73 4.08 -6.40
N ILE A 58 1.31 3.59 -7.57
CA ILE A 58 1.32 2.15 -7.89
C ILE A 58 2.54 1.83 -8.75
N GLU A 59 3.28 0.79 -8.35
CA GLU A 59 4.35 0.17 -9.12
C GLU A 59 3.84 -1.19 -9.67
N PHE A 60 3.27 -1.19 -10.89
CA PHE A 60 2.64 -2.37 -11.50
C PHE A 60 3.62 -3.48 -11.88
N ASP A 61 4.89 -3.15 -12.09
CA ASP A 61 5.96 -4.07 -12.48
C ASP A 61 6.53 -4.88 -11.30
N LYS A 62 6.17 -4.51 -10.06
CA LYS A 62 6.67 -5.16 -8.84
C LYS A 62 5.75 -6.27 -8.37
N THR A 63 6.34 -7.28 -7.74
CA THR A 63 5.61 -8.41 -7.16
C THR A 63 6.09 -8.67 -5.75
N TYR A 64 5.27 -9.38 -4.96
CA TYR A 64 5.70 -9.86 -3.66
C TYR A 64 6.62 -11.09 -3.85
N PRO A 65 7.81 -11.16 -3.21
CA PRO A 65 8.76 -12.26 -3.46
C PRO A 65 8.24 -13.67 -3.15
N GLN A 66 7.25 -13.80 -2.26
CA GLN A 66 6.66 -15.09 -1.90
C GLN A 66 5.43 -15.44 -2.76
N ASP A 67 4.89 -14.47 -3.50
CA ASP A 67 3.74 -14.63 -4.38
C ASP A 67 3.92 -13.78 -5.63
N PHE A 68 4.60 -14.36 -6.62
CA PHE A 68 4.88 -13.72 -7.91
C PHE A 68 3.65 -13.58 -8.81
N MET A 69 2.56 -14.30 -8.51
CA MET A 69 1.33 -14.26 -9.29
C MET A 69 0.54 -12.99 -9.01
N GLN A 70 0.56 -12.51 -7.76
CA GLN A 70 -0.04 -11.23 -7.40
C GLN A 70 0.90 -10.08 -7.76
N ARG A 71 0.58 -9.38 -8.87
CA ARG A 71 1.33 -8.22 -9.34
C ARG A 71 0.86 -6.91 -8.73
N GLY A 72 1.80 -5.99 -8.65
CA GLY A 72 1.64 -4.63 -8.17
C GLY A 72 2.11 -4.43 -6.73
N ARG A 73 2.61 -3.23 -6.49
CA ARG A 73 2.99 -2.71 -5.18
C ARG A 73 2.49 -1.29 -5.05
N VAL A 74 1.94 -0.93 -3.89
CA VAL A 74 1.52 0.44 -3.61
C VAL A 74 2.56 1.10 -2.70
N ARG A 75 2.99 2.30 -3.06
CA ARG A 75 3.78 3.20 -2.24
C ARG A 75 2.85 4.22 -1.61
N VAL A 76 2.95 4.43 -0.31
CA VAL A 76 2.13 5.39 0.43
C VAL A 76 3.00 6.31 1.26
N LEU A 77 2.67 7.60 1.30
CA LEU A 77 3.36 8.57 2.13
C LEU A 77 2.48 8.90 3.35
N LEU A 78 2.79 8.28 4.49
CA LEU A 78 2.01 8.46 5.72
C LEU A 78 2.39 9.77 6.43
N LYS A 79 3.68 10.11 6.44
CA LYS A 79 4.22 11.29 7.11
C LYS A 79 4.87 12.25 6.13
N ARG A 80 4.80 13.54 6.44
CA ARG A 80 5.51 14.61 5.76
C ARG A 80 6.97 14.64 6.22
N GLU A 81 7.76 15.54 5.63
CA GLU A 81 9.17 15.72 5.98
C GLU A 81 9.38 16.23 7.42
N ASP A 82 8.39 16.93 7.97
CA ASP A 82 8.34 17.40 9.35
C ASP A 82 7.79 16.35 10.34
N GLU A 83 7.71 15.09 9.92
CA GLU A 83 7.15 13.94 10.64
C GLU A 83 5.66 14.01 10.98
N THR A 84 4.95 15.05 10.55
CA THR A 84 3.50 15.15 10.75
C THR A 84 2.74 14.20 9.81
N PRO A 85 1.64 13.59 10.26
CA PRO A 85 0.85 12.69 9.42
C PRO A 85 0.11 13.46 8.31
N TYR A 86 -0.03 12.85 7.13
CA TYR A 86 -0.84 13.40 6.03
C TYR A 86 -2.33 13.45 6.40
N ASN A 87 -2.82 12.41 7.07
CA ASN A 87 -4.16 12.33 7.61
C ASN A 87 -4.06 12.18 9.14
N PRO A 88 -4.55 13.14 9.95
CA PRO A 88 -4.44 13.09 11.41
C PRO A 88 -5.07 11.86 12.07
N VAL A 89 -6.01 11.18 11.40
CA VAL A 89 -6.66 9.95 11.89
C VAL A 89 -5.75 8.72 11.72
N ILE A 90 -4.71 8.83 10.90
CA ILE A 90 -3.79 7.75 10.53
C ILE A 90 -2.36 8.17 10.95
N PRO A 91 -1.87 7.65 12.09
CA PRO A 91 -0.60 8.09 12.69
C PRO A 91 0.66 7.65 11.90
#